data_AF-A0A849Y202-F1
#
_entry.id   AF-A0A849Y202-F1
#
_cell.length_a   1.000
_cell.length_b   1.000
_cell.length_c   1.000
_cell.angle_alpha   90.00
_cell.angle_beta   90.00
_cell.angle_gamma   90.00
#
_symmetry.space_group_name_H-M   'P 1'
#
loop_
_entity.id
_entity.type
_entity.pdbx_description
1 polymer ?
#
loop_
_entity_poly.entity_id
_entity_poly.type
_entity_poly.pdbx_seq_one_letter_code
_entity_poly.pdbx_strand_id
1 'polypeptide(L)'
;LGDLDPAGKLVSLALWALAFWLNHRLLHRTLPPGPARWGDLLFALSPLSLFFGQAFMPEMLIMTLALGIVLAFLRYQETGAISWLILCMGISLVAVTVKANEVSHLFVLIAILAFIKEGWPCLIRGRYWVFVTLLALVTHLYGTYMTGVNAVSFPEWAGAELRRGFFGSLDVRMSWLPYARSFCYISLLLLTPAAAAMAFLGVLRIFRKRQAHLYLFWLLALVFFYMVWGPGTSFAHSYYNLPSLPVGCAFFGIGTHLTIAWMRNSLPRLGRLRVGNSYCAAKKAQTWVSAGILLLLVMGSAAGSLVLFWPDRSAREGARALKRIVAGRQGFVLCYPNHTAYGPGYIHYTTLFHCAGVRGWNENPKWSSAERARILEKCRWIIELRYLAEDQMPLRSLTIFSHRPKRLLNTQRIREDPAFHQVEECSRYLIWERASDSPRSSP
;
A
#
# COMPACT_ATOMS: atom_id res chain seq x y z
N LEU A 1 7.50 -13.44 25.67
CA LEU A 1 6.69 -13.05 24.51
C LEU A 1 7.26 -13.82 23.33
N GLY A 2 6.53 -14.78 22.76
CA GLY A 2 7.00 -15.55 21.60
C GLY A 2 7.33 -14.65 20.41
N ASP A 3 8.03 -15.18 19.42
CA ASP A 3 8.42 -14.42 18.23
C ASP A 3 7.16 -14.00 17.45
N LEU A 4 6.70 -12.76 17.65
CA LEU A 4 5.47 -12.23 17.04
C LEU A 4 5.61 -12.02 15.53
N ASP A 5 6.84 -11.97 15.01
CA ASP A 5 7.12 -11.77 13.60
C ASP A 5 6.68 -12.98 12.74
N PRO A 6 7.10 -14.23 13.04
CA PRO A 6 6.56 -15.42 12.37
C PRO A 6 5.03 -15.52 12.40
N ALA A 7 4.42 -15.24 13.56
CA ALA A 7 2.96 -15.30 13.70
C ALA A 7 2.25 -14.28 12.81
N GLY A 8 2.74 -13.03 12.76
CA GLY A 8 2.20 -12.00 11.88
C GLY A 8 2.32 -12.38 10.39
N LYS A 9 3.46 -12.93 9.98
CA LYS A 9 3.67 -13.38 8.59
C LYS A 9 2.74 -14.52 8.20
N LEU A 10 2.52 -15.48 9.10
CA LEU A 10 1.58 -16.57 8.88
C LEU A 10 0.14 -16.08 8.73
N VAL A 11 -0.28 -15.09 9.53
CA VAL A 11 -1.60 -14.45 9.39
C VAL A 11 -1.73 -13.78 8.02
N SER A 12 -0.73 -13.00 7.59
CA SER A 12 -0.76 -12.37 6.26
C SER A 12 -0.80 -13.39 5.13
N LEU A 13 -0.06 -14.49 5.24
CA LEU A 13 -0.05 -15.56 4.24
C LEU A 13 -1.41 -16.27 4.16
N ALA A 14 -2.04 -16.52 5.31
CA ALA A 14 -3.39 -17.10 5.36
C ALA A 14 -4.44 -16.17 4.73
N LEU A 15 -4.37 -14.86 5.03
CA LEU A 15 -5.24 -13.84 4.44
C LEU A 15 -5.01 -13.72 2.93
N TRP A 16 -3.75 -13.76 2.48
CA TRP A 16 -3.39 -13.78 1.06
C TRP A 16 -3.97 -15.01 0.34
N ALA A 17 -3.83 -16.20 0.93
CA ALA A 17 -4.37 -17.43 0.36
C ALA A 17 -5.90 -17.37 0.26
N LEU A 18 -6.56 -16.85 1.30
CA LEU A 18 -8.01 -16.64 1.28
C LEU A 18 -8.43 -15.58 0.26
N ALA A 19 -7.71 -14.47 0.16
CA ALA A 19 -7.94 -13.45 -0.87
C ALA A 19 -7.75 -14.02 -2.28
N PHE A 20 -6.70 -14.80 -2.53
CA PHE A 20 -6.49 -15.49 -3.79
C PHE A 20 -7.66 -16.43 -4.11
N TRP A 21 -8.11 -17.24 -3.15
CA TRP A 21 -9.25 -18.13 -3.33
C TRP A 21 -10.54 -17.35 -3.66
N LEU A 22 -10.82 -16.25 -2.97
CA LEU A 22 -11.98 -15.39 -3.27
C LEU A 22 -11.86 -14.76 -4.66
N ASN A 23 -10.68 -14.26 -5.03
CA ASN A 23 -10.43 -13.71 -6.36
C ASN A 23 -10.63 -14.76 -7.46
N HIS A 24 -10.11 -15.97 -7.24
CA HIS A 24 -10.33 -17.12 -8.12
C HIS A 24 -11.83 -17.41 -8.28
N ARG A 25 -12.58 -17.49 -7.18
CA ARG A 25 -14.05 -17.67 -7.23
C ARG A 25 -14.73 -16.54 -8.00
N LEU A 26 -14.29 -15.30 -7.84
CA LEU A 26 -14.86 -14.14 -8.52
C LEU A 26 -14.58 -14.18 -10.04
N LEU A 27 -13.33 -14.44 -10.43
CA LEU A 27 -12.92 -14.50 -11.82
C LEU A 27 -13.61 -15.66 -12.55
N HIS A 28 -13.62 -16.87 -11.99
CA HIS A 28 -14.26 -18.03 -12.62
C HIS A 28 -15.78 -17.97 -12.61
N ARG A 29 -16.38 -17.12 -11.77
CA ARG A 29 -17.81 -16.82 -11.80
C ARG A 29 -18.20 -15.85 -12.92
N THR A 30 -17.32 -14.92 -13.26
CA THR A 30 -17.67 -13.75 -14.10
C THR A 30 -16.97 -13.76 -15.47
N LEU A 31 -15.91 -14.54 -15.63
CA LEU A 31 -15.13 -14.65 -16.85
C LEU A 31 -15.06 -16.10 -17.36
N PRO A 32 -14.84 -16.30 -18.67
CA PRO A 32 -14.55 -17.63 -19.20
C PRO A 32 -13.26 -18.24 -18.60
N PRO A 33 -13.08 -19.57 -18.63
CA PRO A 33 -11.96 -20.25 -17.98
C PRO A 33 -10.57 -19.77 -18.42
N GLY A 34 -10.41 -19.40 -19.70
CA GLY A 34 -9.14 -18.89 -20.24
C GLY A 34 -8.70 -17.59 -19.56
N PRO A 35 -9.46 -16.49 -19.69
CA PRO A 35 -9.20 -15.25 -18.98
C PRO A 35 -9.06 -15.41 -17.46
N ALA A 36 -9.93 -16.21 -16.82
CA ALA A 36 -9.91 -16.38 -15.38
C ALA A 36 -8.58 -16.97 -14.87
N ARG A 37 -8.04 -18.01 -15.53
CA ARG A 37 -6.74 -18.61 -15.18
C ARG A 37 -5.58 -17.63 -15.30
N TRP A 38 -5.59 -16.77 -16.32
CA TRP A 38 -4.57 -15.73 -16.47
C TRP A 38 -4.70 -14.66 -15.37
N GLY A 39 -5.93 -14.29 -15.01
CA GLY A 39 -6.17 -13.39 -13.88
C GLY A 39 -5.66 -13.97 -12.54
N ASP A 40 -5.86 -15.27 -12.31
CA ASP A 40 -5.31 -15.98 -11.15
C ASP A 40 -3.78 -15.90 -11.10
N LEU A 41 -3.12 -16.18 -12.24
CA LEU A 41 -1.65 -16.09 -12.34
C LEU A 41 -1.14 -14.69 -12.01
N LEU A 42 -1.81 -13.63 -12.50
CA LEU A 42 -1.41 -12.27 -12.14
C LEU A 42 -1.63 -11.98 -10.66
N PHE A 43 -2.72 -12.45 -10.04
CA PHE A 43 -2.91 -12.23 -8.60
C PHE A 43 -1.78 -12.89 -7.80
N ALA A 44 -1.42 -14.12 -8.16
CA ALA A 44 -0.39 -14.90 -7.48
C ALA A 44 1.02 -14.32 -7.70
N LEU A 45 1.29 -13.74 -8.87
CA LEU A 45 2.60 -13.23 -9.26
C LEU A 45 2.72 -11.70 -9.15
N SER A 46 1.67 -10.97 -8.77
CA SER A 46 1.75 -9.52 -8.63
C SER A 46 2.78 -9.16 -7.53
N PRO A 47 3.77 -8.29 -7.81
CA PRO A 47 4.78 -7.92 -6.81
C PRO A 47 4.16 -7.40 -5.50
N LEU A 48 3.18 -6.50 -5.60
CA LEU A 48 2.47 -6.00 -4.42
C LEU A 48 1.68 -7.09 -3.69
N SER A 49 1.10 -8.05 -4.42
CA SER A 49 0.41 -9.19 -3.81
C SER A 49 1.37 -10.08 -3.01
N LEU A 50 2.53 -10.40 -3.58
CA LEU A 50 3.58 -11.19 -2.91
C LEU A 50 4.18 -10.45 -1.72
N PHE A 51 4.38 -9.14 -1.84
CA PHE A 51 4.92 -8.30 -0.76
C PHE A 51 3.96 -8.20 0.42
N PHE A 52 2.72 -7.80 0.19
CA PHE A 52 1.74 -7.69 1.27
C PHE A 52 1.21 -9.05 1.75
N GLY A 53 1.39 -10.11 0.96
CA GLY A 53 1.10 -11.48 1.36
C GLY A 53 2.00 -12.00 2.48
N GLN A 54 3.15 -11.39 2.70
CA GLN A 54 4.08 -11.76 3.77
C GLN A 54 4.34 -10.62 4.78
N ALA A 55 3.94 -9.38 4.48
CA ALA A 55 4.03 -8.28 5.42
C ALA A 55 2.84 -8.31 6.39
N PHE A 56 3.08 -8.24 7.71
CA PHE A 56 2.00 -8.12 8.70
C PHE A 56 1.41 -6.71 8.71
N MET A 57 0.54 -6.45 7.74
CA MET A 57 -0.11 -5.17 7.49
C MET A 57 -1.57 -5.42 7.06
N PRO A 58 -2.48 -4.44 7.22
CA PRO A 58 -3.92 -4.66 7.01
C PRO A 58 -4.30 -4.89 5.55
N GLU A 59 -3.40 -4.71 4.59
CA GLU A 59 -3.66 -4.73 3.15
C GLU A 59 -4.27 -6.06 2.68
N MET A 60 -3.74 -7.21 3.16
CA MET A 60 -4.31 -8.51 2.79
C MET A 60 -5.66 -8.77 3.45
N LEU A 61 -5.86 -8.31 4.69
CA LEU A 61 -7.16 -8.37 5.34
C LEU A 61 -8.20 -7.55 4.55
N ILE A 62 -7.84 -6.32 4.16
CA ILE A 62 -8.70 -5.46 3.34
C ILE A 62 -8.98 -6.09 1.98
N MET A 63 -7.99 -6.68 1.32
CA MET A 63 -8.20 -7.39 0.05
C MET A 63 -9.17 -8.58 0.21
N THR A 64 -9.02 -9.39 1.26
CA THR A 64 -9.95 -10.47 1.59
C THR A 64 -11.37 -9.94 1.80
N LEU A 65 -11.52 -8.91 2.63
CA LEU A 65 -12.83 -8.32 2.93
C LEU A 65 -13.46 -7.70 1.67
N ALA A 66 -12.67 -6.98 0.86
CA ALA A 66 -13.11 -6.38 -0.39
C ALA A 66 -13.68 -7.42 -1.36
N LEU A 67 -12.95 -8.50 -1.59
CA LEU A 67 -13.42 -9.60 -2.44
C LEU A 67 -14.64 -10.31 -1.85
N GLY A 68 -14.68 -10.47 -0.53
CA GLY A 68 -15.84 -10.99 0.20
C GLY A 68 -17.10 -10.14 0.02
N ILE A 69 -16.96 -8.81 0.11
CA ILE A 69 -18.04 -7.84 -0.12
C ILE A 69 -18.61 -8.00 -1.52
N VAL A 70 -17.74 -8.01 -2.55
CA VAL A 70 -18.16 -8.14 -3.96
C VAL A 70 -18.85 -9.48 -4.19
N LEU A 71 -18.27 -10.59 -3.72
CA LEU A 71 -18.86 -11.92 -3.89
C LEU A 71 -20.20 -12.06 -3.17
N ALA A 72 -20.31 -11.61 -1.92
CA ALA A 72 -21.57 -11.65 -1.18
C ALA A 72 -22.65 -10.81 -1.88
N PHE A 73 -22.29 -9.62 -2.38
CA PHE A 73 -23.24 -8.79 -3.11
C PHE A 73 -23.66 -9.43 -4.44
N LEU A 74 -22.74 -10.03 -5.19
CA LEU A 74 -23.07 -10.78 -6.41
C LEU A 74 -24.01 -11.96 -6.12
N ARG A 75 -23.81 -12.68 -5.03
CA ARG A 75 -24.73 -13.76 -4.63
C ARG A 75 -26.13 -13.23 -4.29
N TYR A 76 -26.20 -12.08 -3.63
CA TYR A 76 -27.46 -11.38 -3.40
C TYR A 76 -28.12 -10.93 -4.71
N GLN A 77 -27.34 -10.45 -5.67
CA GLN A 77 -27.80 -10.03 -6.99
C GLN A 77 -28.47 -11.20 -7.74
N GLU A 78 -27.87 -12.38 -7.69
CA GLU A 78 -28.33 -13.56 -8.44
C GLU A 78 -29.50 -14.29 -7.77
N THR A 79 -29.48 -14.42 -6.44
CA THR A 79 -30.47 -15.22 -5.71
C THR A 79 -31.61 -14.40 -5.13
N GLY A 80 -31.40 -13.09 -4.94
CA GLY A 80 -32.32 -12.23 -4.19
C GLY A 80 -32.38 -12.52 -2.69
N ALA A 81 -31.68 -13.54 -2.18
CA ALA A 81 -31.76 -13.95 -0.79
C ALA A 81 -31.09 -12.93 0.14
N ILE A 82 -31.86 -12.42 1.11
CA ILE A 82 -31.44 -11.33 1.99
C ILE A 82 -30.24 -11.70 2.88
N SER A 83 -30.04 -12.99 3.17
CA SER A 83 -28.89 -13.49 3.93
C SER A 83 -27.55 -13.10 3.30
N TRP A 84 -27.46 -13.06 1.97
CA TRP A 84 -26.26 -12.60 1.27
C TRP A 84 -26.04 -11.09 1.40
N LEU A 85 -27.11 -10.30 1.46
CA LEU A 85 -27.01 -8.86 1.72
C LEU A 85 -26.58 -8.60 3.17
N ILE A 86 -27.11 -9.37 4.12
CA ILE A 86 -26.70 -9.30 5.53
C ILE A 86 -25.23 -9.67 5.68
N LEU A 87 -24.77 -10.73 5.00
CA LEU A 87 -23.34 -11.10 4.98
C LEU A 87 -22.48 -9.98 4.36
N CYS A 88 -22.89 -9.43 3.20
CA CYS A 88 -22.21 -8.31 2.55
C CYS A 88 -22.08 -7.11 3.49
N MET A 89 -23.17 -6.77 4.19
CA MET A 89 -23.21 -5.72 5.20
C MET A 89 -22.26 -6.02 6.36
N GLY A 90 -22.32 -7.22 6.95
CA GLY A 90 -21.44 -7.61 8.05
C GLY A 90 -19.95 -7.51 7.69
N ILE A 91 -19.55 -8.01 6.52
CA ILE A 91 -18.17 -7.90 6.02
C ILE A 91 -17.80 -6.41 5.80
N SER A 92 -18.73 -5.61 5.26
CA SER A 92 -18.52 -4.17 5.03
C SER A 92 -18.30 -3.40 6.34
N LEU A 93 -19.07 -3.71 7.38
CA LEU A 93 -18.90 -3.09 8.71
C LEU A 93 -17.52 -3.39 9.29
N VAL A 94 -17.04 -4.63 9.18
CA VAL A 94 -15.66 -4.96 9.58
C VAL A 94 -14.65 -4.19 8.74
N ALA A 95 -14.82 -4.16 7.41
CA ALA A 95 -13.87 -3.53 6.51
C ALA A 95 -13.68 -2.03 6.77
N VAL A 96 -14.77 -1.29 7.08
CA VAL A 96 -14.65 0.14 7.38
C VAL A 96 -13.93 0.42 8.69
N THR A 97 -14.01 -0.49 9.67
CA THR A 97 -13.23 -0.37 10.92
C THR A 97 -11.75 -0.65 10.72
N VAL A 98 -11.39 -1.43 9.70
CA VAL A 98 -9.98 -1.68 9.36
C VAL A 98 -9.42 -0.51 8.54
N LYS A 99 -10.06 -0.16 7.41
CA LYS A 99 -9.53 0.85 6.47
C LYS A 99 -10.63 1.39 5.54
N ALA A 100 -11.45 2.30 6.05
CA ALA A 100 -12.64 2.83 5.35
C ALA A 100 -12.36 3.42 3.96
N ASN A 101 -11.25 4.16 3.80
CA ASN A 101 -10.86 4.76 2.53
C ASN A 101 -10.65 3.69 1.44
N GLU A 102 -9.90 2.63 1.73
CA GLU A 102 -9.58 1.58 0.74
C GLU A 102 -10.80 0.79 0.27
N VAL A 103 -11.85 0.65 1.07
CA VAL A 103 -13.08 -0.06 0.66
C VAL A 103 -14.18 0.86 0.12
N SER A 104 -14.02 2.17 0.20
CA SER A 104 -15.05 3.13 -0.19
C SER A 104 -15.52 3.00 -1.65
N HIS A 105 -14.60 2.66 -2.56
CA HIS A 105 -14.92 2.39 -3.97
C HIS A 105 -15.89 1.22 -4.15
N LEU A 106 -15.90 0.25 -3.24
CA LEU A 106 -16.83 -0.88 -3.30
C LEU A 106 -18.27 -0.45 -3.02
N PHE A 107 -18.49 0.59 -2.23
CA PHE A 107 -19.84 1.11 -1.99
C PHE A 107 -20.40 1.83 -3.22
N VAL A 108 -19.54 2.51 -3.99
CA VAL A 108 -19.91 3.04 -5.32
C VAL A 108 -20.26 1.88 -6.26
N LEU A 109 -19.44 0.82 -6.29
CA LEU A 109 -19.72 -0.37 -7.09
C LEU A 109 -21.06 -1.03 -6.70
N ILE A 110 -21.30 -1.22 -5.40
CA ILE A 110 -22.56 -1.77 -4.87
C ILE A 110 -23.74 -0.91 -5.27
N ALA A 111 -23.64 0.42 -5.15
CA ALA A 111 -24.70 1.33 -5.54
C ALA A 111 -25.02 1.21 -7.04
N ILE A 112 -23.99 1.17 -7.90
CA ILE A 112 -24.16 0.95 -9.35
C ILE A 112 -24.86 -0.39 -9.62
N LEU A 113 -24.39 -1.47 -9.00
CA LEU A 113 -24.96 -2.81 -9.20
C LEU A 113 -26.38 -2.94 -8.63
N ALA A 114 -26.69 -2.29 -7.50
CA ALA A 114 -28.05 -2.22 -6.95
C ALA A 114 -28.99 -1.49 -7.91
N PHE A 115 -28.54 -0.35 -8.46
CA PHE A 115 -29.30 0.43 -9.42
C PHE A 115 -29.50 -0.33 -10.74
N ILE A 116 -28.50 -1.05 -11.24
CA ILE A 116 -28.65 -1.88 -12.46
C ILE A 116 -29.71 -2.98 -12.26
N LYS A 117 -29.79 -3.57 -11.06
CA LYS A 117 -30.75 -4.64 -10.77
C LYS A 117 -32.17 -4.13 -10.56
N GLU A 118 -32.34 -3.03 -9.84
CA GLU A 118 -33.67 -2.62 -9.35
C GLU A 118 -34.13 -1.28 -9.92
N GLY A 119 -33.29 -0.55 -10.64
CA GLY A 119 -33.57 0.80 -11.15
C GLY A 119 -33.79 1.81 -10.02
N TRP A 120 -34.59 2.84 -10.32
CA TRP A 120 -35.04 3.85 -9.35
C TRP A 120 -35.63 3.30 -8.05
N PRO A 121 -36.40 2.18 -8.06
CA PRO A 121 -36.84 1.53 -6.83
C PRO A 121 -35.73 1.23 -5.81
N CYS A 122 -34.47 1.05 -6.22
CA CYS A 122 -33.38 0.84 -5.27
C CYS A 122 -33.24 1.99 -4.27
N LEU A 123 -33.58 3.23 -4.66
CA LEU A 123 -33.43 4.42 -3.83
C LEU A 123 -34.49 4.51 -2.72
N ILE A 124 -35.57 3.73 -2.79
CA ILE A 124 -36.65 3.72 -1.77
C ILE A 124 -36.72 2.41 -0.99
N ARG A 125 -35.90 1.40 -1.35
CA ARG A 125 -35.89 0.11 -0.68
C ARG A 125 -35.21 0.21 0.68
N GLY A 126 -35.98 0.03 1.76
CA GLY A 126 -35.51 0.14 3.14
C GLY A 126 -34.24 -0.68 3.45
N ARG A 127 -34.05 -1.85 2.84
CA ARG A 127 -32.84 -2.68 3.05
C ARG A 127 -31.52 -1.99 2.68
N TYR A 128 -31.50 -1.15 1.64
CA TYR A 128 -30.29 -0.41 1.26
C TYR A 128 -30.07 0.77 2.19
N TRP A 129 -31.14 1.42 2.64
CA TRP A 129 -31.07 2.46 3.66
C TRP A 129 -30.57 1.92 5.00
N VAL A 130 -31.02 0.75 5.43
CA VAL A 130 -30.49 0.06 6.62
C VAL A 130 -28.99 -0.19 6.46
N PHE A 131 -28.55 -0.73 5.32
CA PHE A 131 -27.13 -0.92 5.04
C PHE A 131 -26.37 0.41 5.16
N VAL A 132 -26.74 1.43 4.38
CA VAL A 132 -26.05 2.73 4.35
C VAL A 132 -26.04 3.39 5.73
N THR A 133 -27.15 3.33 6.46
CA THR A 133 -27.27 3.93 7.81
C THR A 133 -26.35 3.23 8.79
N LEU A 134 -26.33 1.89 8.81
CA LEU A 134 -25.42 1.14 9.69
C LEU A 134 -23.96 1.38 9.33
N LEU A 135 -23.64 1.42 8.04
CA LEU A 135 -22.30 1.71 7.57
C LEU A 135 -21.85 3.11 8.01
N ALA A 136 -22.70 4.12 7.83
CA ALA A 136 -22.43 5.50 8.24
C ALA A 136 -22.28 5.61 9.77
N LEU A 137 -23.17 4.95 10.52
CA LEU A 137 -23.14 4.92 11.98
C LEU A 137 -21.84 4.28 12.50
N VAL A 138 -21.49 3.08 12.04
CA VAL A 138 -20.26 2.39 12.46
C VAL A 138 -19.03 3.19 12.07
N THR A 139 -18.98 3.73 10.84
CA THR A 139 -17.87 4.59 10.40
C THR A 139 -17.74 5.82 11.29
N HIS A 140 -18.86 6.46 11.66
CA HIS A 140 -18.86 7.62 12.54
C HIS A 140 -18.41 7.28 13.96
N LEU A 141 -18.99 6.24 14.57
CA LEU A 141 -18.65 5.81 15.93
C LEU A 141 -17.17 5.41 16.04
N TYR A 142 -16.69 4.62 15.08
CA TYR A 142 -15.28 4.22 15.05
C TYR A 142 -14.35 5.41 14.79
N GLY A 143 -14.71 6.33 13.89
CA GLY A 143 -13.95 7.55 13.63
C GLY A 143 -13.86 8.47 14.87
N THR A 144 -14.95 8.61 15.61
CA THR A 144 -14.99 9.36 16.88
C THR A 144 -14.12 8.68 17.94
N TYR A 145 -14.21 7.35 18.08
CA TYR A 145 -13.36 6.58 18.97
C TYR A 145 -11.86 6.77 18.63
N MET A 146 -11.49 6.60 17.36
CA MET A 146 -10.11 6.78 16.91
C MET A 146 -9.62 8.22 17.07
N THR A 147 -10.51 9.20 16.94
CA THR A 147 -10.18 10.60 17.25
C THR A 147 -9.81 10.76 18.73
N GLY A 148 -10.58 10.16 19.64
CA GLY A 148 -10.25 10.15 21.07
C GLY A 148 -8.92 9.45 21.38
N VAL A 149 -8.66 8.30 20.75
CA VAL A 149 -7.40 7.56 20.90
C VAL A 149 -6.20 8.39 20.41
N ASN A 150 -6.34 9.07 19.27
CA ASN A 150 -5.23 9.77 18.63
C ASN A 150 -5.03 11.20 19.16
N ALA A 151 -6.05 11.87 19.69
CA ALA A 151 -6.00 13.30 20.01
C ALA A 151 -4.83 13.72 20.90
N VAL A 152 -4.42 12.85 21.85
CA VAL A 152 -3.34 13.15 22.81
C VAL A 152 -1.95 12.99 22.19
N SER A 153 -1.72 11.88 21.47
CA SER A 153 -0.38 11.49 21.03
C SER A 153 -0.10 11.84 19.56
N PHE A 154 -1.16 11.93 18.76
CA PHE A 154 -1.14 12.04 17.31
C PHE A 154 -2.28 12.97 16.84
N PRO A 155 -2.30 14.24 17.26
CA PRO A 155 -3.40 15.16 16.95
C PRO A 155 -3.62 15.38 15.45
N GLU A 156 -2.56 15.28 14.63
CA GLU A 156 -2.66 15.30 13.17
C GLU A 156 -3.38 14.08 12.57
N TRP A 157 -3.47 12.97 13.32
CA TRP A 157 -4.20 11.77 12.97
C TRP A 157 -5.60 11.70 13.63
N ALA A 158 -6.08 12.83 14.16
CA ALA A 158 -7.37 12.90 14.86
C ALA A 158 -8.36 13.82 14.13
N GLY A 159 -9.64 13.43 14.11
CA GLY A 159 -10.77 14.29 13.73
C GLY A 159 -10.66 14.96 12.36
N ALA A 160 -10.75 16.29 12.36
CA ALA A 160 -10.76 17.08 11.13
C ALA A 160 -9.40 17.08 10.40
N GLU A 161 -8.29 17.06 11.13
CA GLU A 161 -6.95 17.07 10.51
C GLU A 161 -6.69 15.80 9.72
N LEU A 162 -7.04 14.64 10.29
CA LEU A 162 -6.96 13.35 9.60
C LEU A 162 -7.73 13.38 8.27
N ARG A 163 -8.95 13.92 8.30
CA ARG A 163 -9.80 14.04 7.10
C ARG A 163 -9.18 14.98 6.07
N ARG A 164 -8.68 16.15 6.49
CA ARG A 164 -8.00 17.08 5.57
C ARG A 164 -6.75 16.45 4.96
N GLY A 165 -5.98 15.71 5.73
CA GLY A 165 -4.82 14.95 5.25
C GLY A 165 -5.19 13.92 4.18
N PHE A 166 -6.24 13.12 4.43
CA PHE A 166 -6.67 12.10 3.47
C PHE A 166 -7.32 12.65 2.20
N PHE A 167 -8.15 13.68 2.32
CA PHE A 167 -8.78 14.32 1.17
C PHE A 167 -7.79 15.15 0.36
N GLY A 168 -6.78 15.74 1.02
CA GLY A 168 -5.82 16.67 0.42
C GLY A 168 -6.46 17.93 -0.17
N SER A 169 -5.60 18.84 -0.65
CA SER A 169 -6.04 20.06 -1.34
C SER A 169 -6.61 19.77 -2.73
N LEU A 170 -7.43 20.68 -3.24
CA LEU A 170 -7.96 20.60 -4.59
C LEU A 170 -6.84 20.65 -5.64
N ASP A 171 -5.78 21.43 -5.39
CA ASP A 171 -4.64 21.58 -6.30
C ASP A 171 -3.94 20.23 -6.55
N VAL A 172 -3.74 19.44 -5.49
CA VAL A 172 -3.14 18.10 -5.62
C VAL A 172 -4.07 17.17 -6.42
N ARG A 173 -5.39 17.26 -6.26
CA ARG A 173 -6.37 16.47 -7.03
C ARG A 173 -6.45 16.85 -8.50
N MET A 174 -6.20 18.12 -8.83
CA MET A 174 -6.24 18.58 -10.21
C MET A 174 -4.86 18.47 -10.90
N SER A 175 -3.78 18.28 -10.13
CA SER A 175 -2.45 18.05 -10.68
C SER A 175 -2.35 16.66 -11.32
N TRP A 176 -1.74 16.59 -12.50
CA TRP A 176 -1.61 15.32 -13.25
C TRP A 176 -0.49 14.40 -12.71
N LEU A 177 0.55 14.99 -12.10
CA LEU A 177 1.76 14.28 -11.69
C LEU A 177 1.48 13.14 -10.67
N PRO A 178 0.64 13.33 -9.63
CA PRO A 178 0.29 12.25 -8.72
C PRO A 178 -0.44 11.09 -9.39
N TYR A 179 -1.30 11.35 -10.37
CA TYR A 179 -1.97 10.30 -11.16
C TYR A 179 -0.97 9.53 -12.01
N ALA A 180 -0.02 10.21 -12.65
CA ALA A 180 1.05 9.54 -13.37
C ALA A 180 1.88 8.64 -12.45
N ARG A 181 2.15 9.09 -11.21
CA ARG A 181 2.83 8.26 -10.20
C ARG A 181 2.01 7.02 -9.83
N SER A 182 0.72 7.16 -9.54
CA SER A 182 -0.15 6.01 -9.25
C SER A 182 -0.26 5.07 -10.44
N PHE A 183 -0.35 5.61 -11.66
CA PHE A 183 -0.33 4.81 -12.88
C PHE A 183 0.98 4.01 -12.99
N CYS A 184 2.12 4.61 -12.67
CA CYS A 184 3.40 3.90 -12.59
C CYS A 184 3.41 2.83 -11.49
N TYR A 185 2.89 3.11 -10.29
CA TYR A 185 2.78 2.09 -9.24
C TYR A 185 1.92 0.90 -9.66
N ILE A 186 0.77 1.16 -10.30
CA ILE A 186 -0.09 0.11 -10.84
C ILE A 186 0.64 -0.65 -11.94
N SER A 187 1.22 0.05 -12.92
CA SER A 187 1.82 -0.59 -14.10
C SER A 187 3.08 -1.38 -13.76
N LEU A 188 3.90 -0.90 -12.81
CA LEU A 188 5.20 -1.50 -12.49
C LEU A 188 5.13 -2.48 -11.31
N LEU A 189 4.43 -2.11 -10.23
CA LEU A 189 4.46 -2.86 -8.97
C LEU A 189 3.21 -3.73 -8.77
N LEU A 190 2.08 -3.36 -9.37
CA LEU A 190 0.85 -4.17 -9.29
C LEU A 190 0.75 -5.15 -10.46
N LEU A 191 0.87 -4.66 -11.69
CA LEU A 191 0.64 -5.44 -12.90
C LEU A 191 1.92 -6.01 -13.52
N THR A 192 3.04 -5.31 -13.43
CA THR A 192 4.24 -5.47 -14.30
C THR A 192 4.01 -4.92 -15.73
N PRO A 193 5.04 -4.43 -16.44
CA PRO A 193 4.87 -3.79 -17.74
C PRO A 193 4.13 -4.64 -18.78
N ALA A 194 4.47 -5.93 -18.88
CA ALA A 194 3.84 -6.83 -19.84
C ALA A 194 2.37 -7.08 -19.50
N ALA A 195 2.04 -7.27 -18.22
CA ALA A 195 0.66 -7.46 -17.81
C ALA A 195 -0.15 -6.16 -17.88
N ALA A 196 0.47 -4.99 -17.67
CA ALA A 196 -0.16 -3.69 -17.88
C ALA A 196 -0.56 -3.48 -19.35
N ALA A 197 0.33 -3.82 -20.30
CA ALA A 197 0.01 -3.77 -21.72
C ALA A 197 -1.17 -4.71 -22.08
N MET A 198 -1.16 -5.93 -21.56
CA MET A 198 -2.28 -6.87 -21.76
C MET A 198 -3.56 -6.38 -21.09
N ALA A 199 -3.50 -5.83 -19.88
CA ALA A 199 -4.65 -5.27 -19.19
C ALA A 199 -5.27 -4.12 -19.99
N PHE A 200 -4.45 -3.23 -20.57
CA PHE A 200 -4.92 -2.18 -21.46
C PHE A 200 -5.70 -2.73 -22.67
N LEU A 201 -5.17 -3.77 -23.34
CA LEU A 201 -5.90 -4.46 -24.41
C LEU A 201 -7.22 -5.09 -23.92
N GLY A 202 -7.23 -5.59 -22.68
CA GLY A 202 -8.42 -6.09 -22.00
C GLY A 202 -9.49 -5.01 -21.82
N VAL A 203 -9.11 -3.83 -21.35
CA VAL A 203 -10.01 -2.67 -21.18
C VAL A 203 -10.65 -2.29 -22.52
N LEU A 204 -9.85 -2.17 -23.60
CA LEU A 204 -10.36 -1.81 -24.94
C LEU A 204 -11.42 -2.79 -25.48
N ARG A 205 -11.43 -4.03 -24.99
CA ARG A 205 -12.34 -5.09 -25.46
C ARG A 205 -13.47 -5.39 -24.48
N ILE A 206 -13.41 -4.87 -23.26
CA ILE A 206 -14.40 -5.19 -22.23
C ILE A 206 -15.80 -4.66 -22.58
N PHE A 207 -15.87 -3.52 -23.27
CA PHE A 207 -17.12 -2.86 -23.67
C PHE A 207 -18.02 -3.71 -24.56
N ARG A 208 -17.51 -4.83 -25.11
CA ARG A 208 -18.29 -5.74 -25.97
C ARG A 208 -18.84 -6.95 -25.23
N LYS A 209 -18.52 -7.13 -23.93
CA LYS A 209 -18.90 -8.32 -23.17
C LYS A 209 -19.66 -7.96 -21.90
N ARG A 210 -20.97 -8.22 -21.90
CA ARG A 210 -21.88 -7.97 -20.77
C ARG A 210 -21.40 -8.59 -19.45
N GLN A 211 -20.81 -9.78 -19.50
CA GLN A 211 -20.28 -10.48 -18.32
C GLN A 211 -19.12 -9.73 -17.63
N ALA A 212 -18.44 -8.87 -18.38
CA ALA A 212 -17.27 -8.16 -17.91
C ALA A 212 -17.58 -6.72 -17.44
N HIS A 213 -18.85 -6.28 -17.54
CA HIS A 213 -19.27 -4.95 -17.09
C HIS A 213 -19.03 -4.73 -15.58
N LEU A 214 -19.04 -5.79 -14.76
CA LEU A 214 -18.66 -5.70 -13.34
C LEU A 214 -17.32 -4.99 -13.16
N TYR A 215 -16.30 -5.40 -13.90
CA TYR A 215 -14.94 -4.86 -13.78
C TYR A 215 -14.82 -3.46 -14.37
N LEU A 216 -15.68 -3.11 -15.36
CA LEU A 216 -15.77 -1.74 -15.85
C LEU A 216 -16.38 -0.81 -14.80
N PHE A 217 -17.48 -1.20 -14.15
CA PHE A 217 -18.06 -0.42 -13.06
C PHE A 217 -17.12 -0.34 -11.86
N TRP A 218 -16.37 -1.41 -11.58
CA TRP A 218 -15.34 -1.39 -10.54
C TRP A 218 -14.18 -0.45 -10.90
N LEU A 219 -13.74 -0.44 -12.17
CA LEU A 219 -12.75 0.53 -12.64
C LEU A 219 -13.25 1.98 -12.48
N LEU A 220 -14.51 2.27 -12.84
CA LEU A 220 -15.09 3.60 -12.65
C LEU A 220 -15.16 3.99 -11.16
N ALA A 221 -15.52 3.05 -10.30
CA ALA A 221 -15.51 3.26 -8.85
C ALA A 221 -14.10 3.52 -8.30
N LEU A 222 -13.08 2.84 -8.84
CA LEU A 222 -11.67 3.10 -8.50
C LEU A 222 -11.25 4.49 -8.96
N VAL A 223 -11.61 4.93 -10.16
CA VAL A 223 -11.34 6.30 -10.63
C VAL A 223 -11.92 7.33 -9.66
N PHE A 224 -13.18 7.15 -9.23
CA PHE A 224 -13.78 8.00 -8.20
C PHE A 224 -12.99 7.97 -6.89
N PHE A 225 -12.55 6.79 -6.44
CA PHE A 225 -11.71 6.66 -5.26
C PHE A 225 -10.38 7.41 -5.39
N TYR A 226 -9.69 7.31 -6.53
CA TYR A 226 -8.46 8.06 -6.77
C TYR A 226 -8.70 9.58 -6.75
N MET A 227 -9.85 10.05 -7.24
CA MET A 227 -10.21 11.47 -7.16
C MET A 227 -10.49 11.95 -5.74
N VAL A 228 -11.12 11.13 -4.90
CA VAL A 228 -11.53 11.52 -3.55
C VAL A 228 -10.39 11.33 -2.54
N TRP A 229 -9.72 10.18 -2.58
CA TRP A 229 -8.76 9.75 -1.56
C TRP A 229 -7.31 9.79 -2.04
N GLY A 230 -7.06 9.88 -3.34
CA GLY A 230 -5.73 9.83 -3.93
C GLY A 230 -4.67 10.70 -3.23
N PRO A 231 -4.93 12.01 -3.01
CA PRO A 231 -3.96 12.94 -2.43
C PRO A 231 -3.30 12.46 -1.13
N GLY A 232 -4.09 11.95 -0.19
CA GLY A 232 -3.57 11.46 1.09
C GLY A 232 -3.36 9.94 1.16
N THR A 233 -3.53 9.22 0.04
CA THR A 233 -3.42 7.75 0.00
C THR A 233 -2.56 7.28 -1.17
N SER A 234 -3.18 6.90 -2.29
CA SER A 234 -2.57 6.20 -3.41
C SER A 234 -1.52 7.00 -4.19
N PHE A 235 -1.47 8.31 -3.99
CA PHE A 235 -0.46 9.20 -4.57
C PHE A 235 0.85 9.21 -3.77
N ALA A 236 0.76 8.91 -2.47
CA ALA A 236 1.89 8.90 -1.56
C ALA A 236 2.48 7.50 -1.39
N HIS A 237 1.64 6.44 -1.43
CA HIS A 237 2.11 5.08 -1.19
C HIS A 237 1.54 4.07 -2.18
N SER A 238 2.41 3.15 -2.62
CA SER A 238 2.06 2.10 -3.59
C SER A 238 0.99 1.13 -3.07
N TYR A 239 0.96 0.85 -1.77
CA TYR A 239 0.05 -0.13 -1.17
C TYR A 239 -1.43 0.25 -1.25
N TYR A 240 -1.75 1.53 -1.24
CA TYR A 240 -3.11 2.03 -1.48
C TYR A 240 -3.59 1.81 -2.93
N ASN A 241 -2.77 1.25 -3.81
CA ASN A 241 -3.15 0.82 -5.16
C ASN A 241 -3.51 -0.67 -5.22
N LEU A 242 -3.28 -1.43 -4.13
CA LEU A 242 -3.61 -2.84 -4.07
C LEU A 242 -5.09 -3.13 -4.40
N PRO A 243 -6.09 -2.31 -4.00
CA PRO A 243 -7.49 -2.52 -4.40
C PRO A 243 -7.76 -2.57 -5.91
N SER A 244 -6.83 -2.06 -6.73
CA SER A 244 -6.91 -2.16 -8.19
C SER A 244 -6.54 -3.55 -8.73
N LEU A 245 -5.97 -4.44 -7.90
CA LEU A 245 -5.48 -5.76 -8.32
C LEU A 245 -6.58 -6.66 -8.90
N PRO A 246 -7.75 -6.87 -8.27
CA PRO A 246 -8.78 -7.75 -8.83
C PRO A 246 -9.28 -7.29 -10.21
N VAL A 247 -9.41 -5.98 -10.39
CA VAL A 247 -9.78 -5.34 -11.66
C VAL A 247 -8.66 -5.54 -12.70
N GLY A 248 -7.41 -5.33 -12.29
CA GLY A 248 -6.21 -5.61 -13.08
C GLY A 248 -6.12 -7.07 -13.55
N CYS A 249 -6.38 -8.03 -12.66
CA CYS A 249 -6.44 -9.46 -12.94
C CYS A 249 -7.47 -9.79 -14.02
N ALA A 250 -8.67 -9.24 -13.92
CA ALA A 250 -9.72 -9.46 -14.92
C ALA A 250 -9.32 -8.91 -16.30
N PHE A 251 -8.85 -7.66 -16.35
CA PHE A 251 -8.42 -7.04 -17.60
C PHE A 251 -7.22 -7.75 -18.22
N PHE A 252 -6.21 -8.08 -17.41
CA PHE A 252 -5.05 -8.86 -17.85
C PHE A 252 -5.48 -10.20 -18.45
N GLY A 253 -6.37 -10.93 -17.78
CA GLY A 253 -6.85 -12.21 -18.26
C GLY A 253 -7.57 -12.10 -19.60
N ILE A 254 -8.44 -11.10 -19.75
CA ILE A 254 -9.15 -10.82 -20.99
C ILE A 254 -8.16 -10.49 -22.12
N GLY A 255 -7.24 -9.55 -21.89
CA GLY A 255 -6.26 -9.11 -22.88
C GLY A 255 -5.32 -10.22 -23.33
N THR A 256 -4.77 -10.98 -22.38
CA THR A 256 -3.89 -12.12 -22.68
C THR A 256 -4.60 -13.17 -23.53
N HIS A 257 -5.84 -13.52 -23.18
CA HIS A 257 -6.61 -14.48 -23.95
C HIS A 257 -6.88 -13.99 -25.39
N LEU A 258 -7.17 -12.70 -25.55
CA LEU A 258 -7.36 -12.09 -26.86
C LEU A 258 -6.09 -12.10 -27.71
N THR A 259 -4.94 -11.76 -27.13
CA THR A 259 -3.64 -11.80 -27.82
C THR A 259 -3.33 -13.20 -28.31
N ILE A 260 -3.54 -14.22 -27.47
CA ILE A 260 -3.34 -15.62 -27.84
C ILE A 260 -4.29 -16.04 -28.98
N ALA A 261 -5.58 -15.68 -28.87
CA ALA A 261 -6.56 -16.01 -29.90
C ALA A 261 -6.28 -15.30 -31.23
N TRP A 262 -5.87 -14.03 -31.19
CA TRP A 262 -5.51 -13.25 -32.37
C TRP A 262 -4.28 -13.85 -33.08
N MET A 263 -3.24 -14.20 -32.33
CA MET A 263 -2.05 -14.87 -32.88
C MET A 263 -2.41 -16.20 -33.53
N ARG A 264 -3.20 -17.04 -32.83
CA ARG A 264 -3.66 -18.33 -33.35
C ARG A 264 -4.40 -18.20 -34.69
N ASN A 265 -5.19 -17.15 -34.86
CA ASN A 265 -6.01 -16.93 -36.05
C ASN A 265 -5.26 -16.19 -37.19
N SER A 266 -4.22 -15.41 -36.86
CA SER A 266 -3.49 -14.58 -37.83
C SER A 266 -2.32 -15.30 -38.49
N LEU A 267 -1.62 -16.18 -37.74
CA LEU A 267 -0.47 -16.93 -38.27
C LEU A 267 -0.79 -17.81 -39.51
N PRO A 268 -1.90 -18.58 -39.53
CA PRO A 268 -2.27 -19.37 -40.71
C PRO A 268 -2.62 -18.54 -41.94
N ARG A 269 -2.94 -17.25 -41.79
CA ARG A 269 -3.23 -16.35 -42.92
C ARG A 269 -1.98 -15.76 -43.55
N LEU A 270 -0.91 -15.61 -42.76
CA LEU A 270 0.36 -15.03 -43.21
C LEU A 270 1.26 -16.06 -43.92
N GLY A 271 1.22 -17.32 -43.51
CA GLY A 271 1.84 -18.41 -44.26
C GLY A 271 0.82 -19.08 -45.17
N ARG A 272 1.03 -19.09 -46.49
CA ARG A 272 0.30 -19.98 -47.44
C ARG A 272 0.64 -21.47 -47.19
N LEU A 273 0.49 -21.93 -45.96
CA LEU A 273 0.82 -23.30 -45.55
C LEU A 273 -0.39 -24.20 -45.83
N ARG A 274 -0.12 -25.33 -46.50
CA ARG A 274 -1.13 -26.36 -46.81
C ARG A 274 -1.91 -26.75 -45.55
N VAL A 275 -3.22 -26.94 -45.73
CA VAL A 275 -4.27 -27.09 -44.71
C VAL A 275 -3.97 -28.16 -43.65
N GLY A 276 -3.16 -29.20 -43.95
CA GLY A 276 -2.78 -30.25 -43.01
C GLY A 276 -1.79 -29.84 -41.90
N ASN A 277 -0.82 -28.96 -42.19
CA ASN A 277 0.18 -28.53 -41.19
C ASN A 277 -0.28 -27.34 -40.33
N SER A 278 -1.41 -26.73 -40.69
CA SER A 278 -1.87 -25.46 -40.11
C SER A 278 -2.34 -25.60 -38.67
N TYR A 279 -2.96 -26.71 -38.29
CA TYR A 279 -3.44 -26.91 -36.91
C TYR A 279 -2.29 -27.11 -35.91
N CYS A 280 -1.30 -27.94 -36.27
CA CYS A 280 -0.12 -28.17 -35.43
C CYS A 280 0.70 -26.87 -35.27
N ALA A 281 0.86 -26.10 -36.35
CA ALA A 281 1.52 -24.79 -36.31
C ALA A 281 0.77 -23.78 -35.42
N ALA A 282 -0.56 -23.68 -35.54
CA ALA A 282 -1.37 -22.78 -34.72
C ALA A 282 -1.31 -23.14 -33.22
N LYS A 283 -1.34 -24.44 -32.88
CA LYS A 283 -1.19 -24.91 -31.50
C LYS A 283 0.20 -24.60 -30.94
N LYS A 284 1.26 -24.84 -31.71
CA LYS A 284 2.64 -24.48 -31.32
C LYS A 284 2.76 -22.98 -31.09
N ALA A 285 2.26 -22.14 -32.00
CA ALA A 285 2.30 -20.69 -31.86
C ALA A 285 1.56 -20.22 -30.59
N GLN A 286 0.38 -20.78 -30.30
CA GLN A 286 -0.34 -20.52 -29.06
C GLN A 286 0.50 -20.86 -27.82
N THR A 287 1.18 -22.02 -27.81
CA THR A 287 2.06 -22.41 -26.71
C THR A 287 3.22 -21.44 -26.54
N TRP A 288 3.90 -21.06 -27.63
CA TRP A 288 5.03 -20.12 -27.58
C TRP A 288 4.62 -18.73 -27.10
N VAL A 289 3.49 -18.20 -27.59
CA VAL A 289 2.97 -16.89 -27.13
C VAL A 289 2.59 -16.96 -25.65
N SER A 290 1.93 -18.04 -25.22
CA SER A 290 1.57 -18.23 -23.80
C SER A 290 2.82 -18.31 -22.92
N ALA A 291 3.84 -19.08 -23.34
CA ALA A 291 5.11 -19.19 -22.64
C ALA A 291 5.85 -17.85 -22.58
N GLY A 292 5.85 -17.09 -23.67
CA GLY A 292 6.45 -15.75 -23.71
C GLY A 292 5.77 -14.76 -22.76
N ILE A 293 4.43 -14.72 -22.75
CA ILE A 293 3.68 -13.87 -21.81
C ILE A 293 3.94 -14.30 -20.36
N LEU A 294 3.95 -15.60 -20.07
CA LEU A 294 4.26 -16.12 -18.74
C LEU A 294 5.68 -15.74 -18.30
N LEU A 295 6.67 -15.91 -19.18
CA LEU A 295 8.05 -15.54 -18.90
C LEU A 295 8.17 -14.04 -18.59
N LEU A 296 7.55 -13.18 -19.40
CA LEU A 296 7.55 -11.73 -19.17
C LEU A 296 6.86 -11.36 -17.85
N LEU A 297 5.75 -12.02 -17.50
CA LEU A 297 5.07 -11.83 -16.22
C LEU A 297 5.96 -12.24 -15.05
N VAL A 298 6.63 -13.40 -15.12
CA VAL A 298 7.54 -13.89 -14.07
C VAL A 298 8.75 -12.96 -13.92
N MET A 299 9.38 -12.54 -15.02
CA MET A 299 10.52 -11.63 -14.97
C MET A 299 10.12 -10.25 -14.42
N GLY A 300 8.99 -9.70 -14.87
CA GLY A 300 8.45 -8.46 -14.33
C GLY A 300 8.09 -8.57 -12.85
N SER A 301 7.53 -9.70 -12.44
CA SER A 301 7.20 -10.00 -11.04
C SER A 301 8.45 -10.06 -10.18
N ALA A 302 9.47 -10.78 -10.64
CA ALA A 302 10.76 -10.89 -9.96
C ALA A 302 11.43 -9.53 -9.83
N ALA A 303 11.48 -8.72 -10.90
CA ALA A 303 12.05 -7.39 -10.87
C ALA A 303 11.30 -6.45 -9.91
N GLY A 304 9.97 -6.41 -9.98
CA GLY A 304 9.16 -5.61 -9.05
C GLY A 304 9.30 -6.06 -7.60
N SER A 305 9.36 -7.38 -7.37
CA SER A 305 9.58 -7.94 -6.05
C SER A 305 10.98 -7.60 -5.53
N LEU A 306 12.01 -7.68 -6.36
CA LEU A 306 13.37 -7.26 -5.98
C LEU A 306 13.43 -5.80 -5.55
N VAL A 307 12.66 -4.91 -6.19
CA VAL A 307 12.54 -3.51 -5.76
C VAL A 307 11.85 -3.40 -4.40
N LEU A 308 10.74 -4.12 -4.19
CA LEU A 308 9.97 -4.06 -2.94
C LEU A 308 10.68 -4.71 -1.75
N PHE A 309 11.37 -5.83 -1.99
CA PHE A 309 12.19 -6.53 -0.99
C PHE A 309 13.61 -5.99 -0.92
N TRP A 310 13.94 -4.97 -1.72
CA TRP A 310 15.29 -4.41 -1.72
C TRP A 310 15.59 -3.95 -0.31
N PRO A 311 16.59 -4.56 0.36
CA PRO A 311 16.85 -4.25 1.73
C PRO A 311 17.33 -2.81 1.80
N ASP A 312 16.63 -2.00 2.58
CA ASP A 312 17.10 -0.66 2.91
C ASP A 312 18.37 -0.79 3.75
N ARG A 313 19.52 -0.70 3.07
CA ARG A 313 20.85 -0.81 3.68
C ARG A 313 21.03 0.25 4.75
N SER A 314 20.57 1.49 4.49
CA SER A 314 20.65 2.58 5.44
C SER A 314 19.84 2.30 6.70
N ALA A 315 18.61 1.79 6.57
CA ALA A 315 17.83 1.38 7.74
C ALA A 315 18.47 0.22 8.50
N ARG A 316 19.03 -0.79 7.80
CA ARG A 316 19.71 -1.92 8.44
C ARG A 316 20.99 -1.52 9.15
N GLU A 317 21.83 -0.71 8.52
CA GLU A 317 23.08 -0.21 9.09
C GLU A 317 22.81 0.71 10.27
N GLY A 318 21.85 1.63 10.12
CA GLY A 318 21.36 2.46 11.21
C GLY A 318 20.84 1.60 12.37
N ALA A 319 20.07 0.54 12.08
CA ALA A 319 19.51 -0.33 13.12
C ALA A 319 20.60 -1.13 13.84
N ARG A 320 21.63 -1.60 13.12
CA ARG A 320 22.80 -2.26 13.72
C ARG A 320 23.62 -1.30 14.57
N ALA A 321 23.85 -0.07 14.09
CA ALA A 321 24.54 0.96 14.86
C ALA A 321 23.77 1.28 16.14
N LEU A 322 22.46 1.50 16.02
CA LEU A 322 21.55 1.72 17.14
C LEU A 322 21.58 0.56 18.13
N LYS A 323 21.47 -0.68 17.64
CA LYS A 323 21.54 -1.88 18.46
C LYS A 323 22.88 -2.01 19.17
N ARG A 324 24.02 -1.72 18.52
CA ARG A 324 25.36 -1.73 19.17
C ARG A 324 25.44 -0.71 20.30
N ILE A 325 24.85 0.47 20.12
CA ILE A 325 24.94 1.57 21.08
C ILE A 325 24.02 1.33 22.29
N VAL A 326 22.85 0.72 22.06
CA VAL A 326 21.85 0.42 23.09
C VAL A 326 22.01 -1.00 23.66
N ALA A 327 22.86 -1.85 23.08
CA ALA A 327 23.05 -3.26 23.45
C ALA A 327 23.25 -3.43 24.96
N GLY A 328 22.33 -4.16 25.60
CA GLY A 328 22.37 -4.46 27.04
C GLY A 328 21.84 -3.34 27.94
N ARG A 329 21.37 -2.21 27.41
CA ARG A 329 20.90 -1.07 28.20
C ARG A 329 19.41 -0.84 27.97
N GLN A 330 18.58 -1.18 28.97
CA GLN A 330 17.17 -0.80 28.95
C GLN A 330 17.02 0.73 28.92
N GLY A 331 16.13 1.23 28.06
CA GLY A 331 15.78 2.64 27.94
C GLY A 331 15.08 2.96 26.62
N PHE A 332 14.32 4.05 26.59
CA PHE A 332 13.72 4.55 25.36
C PHE A 332 14.69 5.44 24.58
N VAL A 333 14.53 5.44 23.26
CA VAL A 333 15.29 6.24 22.30
C VAL A 333 14.39 7.33 21.71
N LEU A 334 14.74 8.61 21.85
CA LEU A 334 14.07 9.69 21.12
C LEU A 334 14.87 9.98 19.85
N CYS A 335 14.25 9.86 18.67
CA CYS A 335 14.86 10.21 17.40
C CYS A 335 14.37 11.58 16.93
N TYR A 336 15.27 12.55 16.82
CA TYR A 336 15.06 13.85 16.16
C TYR A 336 15.30 13.66 14.65
N PRO A 337 14.24 13.67 13.81
CA PRO A 337 14.42 13.72 12.38
C PRO A 337 14.92 15.11 11.99
N ASN A 338 15.95 15.22 11.14
CA ASN A 338 16.33 16.52 10.60
C ASN A 338 15.14 17.10 9.82
N HIS A 339 14.56 18.20 10.31
CA HIS A 339 13.19 18.65 10.03
C HIS A 339 12.91 19.22 8.64
N THR A 340 13.91 19.30 7.76
CA THR A 340 13.69 19.90 6.42
C THR A 340 12.88 18.99 5.48
N ALA A 341 12.69 17.72 5.80
CA ALA A 341 11.88 16.81 5.00
C ALA A 341 10.85 16.05 5.85
N TYR A 342 9.67 16.65 6.04
CA TYR A 342 8.41 15.94 6.33
C TYR A 342 7.94 15.07 5.14
N GLY A 343 8.90 14.46 4.44
CA GLY A 343 8.72 13.60 3.28
C GLY A 343 9.00 12.13 3.61
N PRO A 344 9.39 11.31 2.60
CA PRO A 344 9.54 9.84 2.66
C PRO A 344 10.34 9.28 3.86
N GLY A 345 11.12 10.11 4.56
CA GLY A 345 11.90 9.80 5.76
C GLY A 345 11.12 9.19 6.93
N TYR A 346 9.84 9.52 7.11
CA TYR A 346 9.08 9.11 8.30
C TYR A 346 8.95 7.57 8.46
N ILE A 347 8.91 6.85 7.34
CA ILE A 347 8.81 5.37 7.32
C ILE A 347 10.12 4.73 7.82
N HIS A 348 11.27 5.37 7.58
CA HIS A 348 12.56 4.82 7.93
C HIS A 348 12.82 4.81 9.44
N TYR A 349 12.25 5.75 10.21
CA TYR A 349 12.51 5.86 11.65
C TYR A 349 11.81 4.78 12.49
N THR A 350 10.54 4.49 12.18
CA THR A 350 9.82 3.39 12.85
C THR A 350 10.44 2.04 12.49
N THR A 351 10.87 1.90 11.22
CA THR A 351 11.61 0.72 10.74
C THR A 351 12.95 0.57 11.47
N LEU A 352 13.67 1.66 11.72
CA LEU A 352 14.93 1.68 12.46
C LEU A 352 14.78 1.10 13.87
N PHE A 353 13.79 1.57 14.63
CA PHE A 353 13.54 1.07 15.99
C PHE A 353 13.15 -0.40 16.01
N HIS A 354 12.25 -0.79 15.09
CA HIS A 354 11.81 -2.17 14.96
C HIS A 354 12.98 -3.10 14.61
N CYS A 355 13.77 -2.77 13.58
CA CYS A 355 14.94 -3.55 13.18
C CYS A 355 16.04 -3.59 14.27
N ALA A 356 16.19 -2.53 15.06
CA ALA A 356 17.14 -2.49 16.17
C ALA A 356 16.63 -3.25 17.41
N GLY A 357 15.34 -3.59 17.47
CA GLY A 357 14.71 -4.19 18.65
C GLY A 357 14.67 -3.24 19.84
N VAL A 358 14.58 -1.93 19.60
CA VAL A 358 14.57 -0.90 20.65
C VAL A 358 13.23 -0.19 20.68
N ARG A 359 12.82 0.26 21.88
CA ARG A 359 11.64 1.12 22.03
C ARG A 359 12.08 2.56 21.84
N GLY A 360 11.35 3.31 21.03
CA GLY A 360 11.65 4.71 20.81
C GLY A 360 10.46 5.53 20.39
N TRP A 361 10.66 6.84 20.39
CA TRP A 361 9.74 7.83 19.86
C TRP A 361 10.42 8.59 18.74
N ASN A 362 9.66 8.90 17.69
CA ASN A 362 10.07 9.92 16.73
C ASN A 362 9.63 11.26 17.29
N GLU A 363 10.54 12.22 17.31
CA GLU A 363 10.22 13.57 17.74
C GLU A 363 9.13 14.16 16.83
N ASN A 364 8.10 14.71 17.46
CA ASN A 364 7.05 15.44 16.78
C ASN A 364 7.15 16.92 17.20
N PRO A 365 7.41 17.86 16.26
CA PRO A 365 7.45 19.29 16.56
C PRO A 365 6.11 19.85 17.05
N LYS A 366 5.00 19.11 16.89
CA LYS A 366 3.68 19.49 17.43
C LYS A 366 3.48 19.09 18.89
N TRP A 367 4.42 18.37 19.52
CA TRP A 367 4.29 18.05 20.94
C TRP A 367 4.29 19.33 21.77
N SER A 368 3.41 19.39 22.76
CA SER A 368 3.45 20.43 23.78
C SER A 368 4.77 20.36 24.56
N SER A 369 5.20 21.48 25.15
CA SER A 369 6.43 21.50 25.96
C SER A 369 6.38 20.49 27.11
N ALA A 370 5.19 20.27 27.70
CA ALA A 370 4.97 19.26 28.74
C ALA A 370 5.14 17.83 28.22
N GLU A 371 4.58 17.53 27.04
CA GLU A 371 4.71 16.20 26.43
C GLU A 371 6.16 15.91 26.01
N ARG A 372 6.83 16.91 25.43
CA ARG A 372 8.26 16.81 25.10
C ARG A 372 9.09 16.57 26.36
N ALA A 373 8.83 17.28 27.46
CA ALA A 373 9.52 17.06 28.74
C ALA A 373 9.28 15.64 29.29
N ARG A 374 8.03 15.16 29.26
CA ARG A 374 7.64 13.81 29.69
C ARG A 374 8.36 12.71 28.90
N ILE A 375 8.49 12.89 27.59
CA ILE A 375 9.19 11.94 26.71
C ILE A 375 10.70 11.99 26.99
N LEU A 376 11.28 13.18 27.13
CA LEU A 376 12.70 13.35 27.45
C LEU A 376 13.07 12.71 28.79
N GLU A 377 12.20 12.79 29.80
CA GLU A 377 12.40 12.15 31.11
C GLU A 377 12.46 10.61 31.01
N LYS A 378 11.68 10.02 30.10
CA LYS A 378 11.64 8.57 29.86
C LYS A 378 12.73 8.08 28.91
N CYS A 379 13.29 8.98 28.10
CA CYS A 379 14.34 8.66 27.15
C CYS A 379 15.72 8.63 27.80
N ARG A 380 16.43 7.52 27.58
CA ARG A 380 17.82 7.38 27.98
C ARG A 380 18.78 7.83 26.88
N TRP A 381 18.32 7.77 25.64
CA TRP A 381 19.08 8.08 24.45
C TRP A 381 18.30 9.06 23.59
N ILE A 382 19.00 10.07 23.07
CA ILE A 382 18.50 10.97 22.05
C ILE A 382 19.38 10.77 20.82
N ILE A 383 18.76 10.56 19.68
CA ILE A 383 19.42 10.31 18.41
C ILE A 383 18.98 11.39 17.46
N GLU A 384 19.95 12.05 16.84
CA GLU A 384 19.70 13.00 15.78
C GLU A 384 20.22 12.40 14.48
N LEU A 385 19.31 12.20 13.53
CA LEU A 385 19.63 11.68 12.20
C LEU A 385 19.83 12.86 11.27
N ARG A 386 21.08 13.13 10.90
CA ARG A 386 21.42 14.21 9.96
C ARG A 386 21.67 13.65 8.57
N TYR A 387 20.79 14.02 7.64
CA TYR A 387 21.09 13.97 6.21
C TYR A 387 22.00 15.15 5.87
N LEU A 388 23.13 14.88 5.24
CA LEU A 388 24.04 15.89 4.71
C LEU A 388 23.59 16.18 3.26
N ALA A 389 22.92 17.32 3.06
CA ALA A 389 22.32 17.81 1.81
C ALA A 389 20.95 17.19 1.39
N GLU A 390 20.08 18.03 0.83
CA GLU A 390 18.70 17.69 0.38
C GLU A 390 18.66 16.67 -0.77
N ASP A 391 19.80 16.45 -1.45
CA ASP A 391 19.81 15.80 -2.77
C ASP A 391 20.42 14.39 -2.77
N GLN A 392 20.93 13.90 -1.63
CA GLN A 392 21.60 12.59 -1.56
C GLN A 392 21.08 11.70 -0.42
N MET A 393 20.30 10.67 -0.79
CA MET A 393 20.22 9.44 0.00
C MET A 393 21.49 8.62 -0.30
N PRO A 394 22.31 8.22 0.70
CA PRO A 394 21.86 7.57 1.93
C PRO A 394 22.23 8.30 3.24
N LEU A 395 21.73 7.78 4.38
CA LEU A 395 22.04 8.25 5.74
C LEU A 395 23.56 8.21 6.00
N ARG A 396 24.24 9.36 6.07
CA ARG A 396 25.70 9.42 6.26
C ARG A 396 26.16 9.63 7.70
N SER A 397 25.34 10.20 8.58
CA SER A 397 25.76 10.47 9.96
C SER A 397 24.66 10.25 10.99
N LEU A 398 25.04 9.64 12.12
CA LEU A 398 24.20 9.33 13.27
C LEU A 398 24.82 9.99 14.50
N THR A 399 24.20 11.05 15.02
CA THR A 399 24.67 11.69 16.26
C THR A 399 23.83 11.19 17.42
N ILE A 400 24.47 10.72 18.49
CA ILE A 400 23.78 10.18 19.65
C ILE A 400 24.21 10.92 20.90
N PHE A 401 23.21 11.36 21.65
CA PHE A 401 23.36 11.95 22.96
C PHE A 401 22.81 10.97 23.99
N SER A 402 23.60 10.60 25.01
CA SER A 402 22.99 9.98 26.20
C SER A 402 22.26 11.08 26.97
N HIS A 403 21.15 10.80 27.64
CA HIS A 403 20.54 11.76 28.56
C HIS A 403 20.68 11.20 29.97
N ARG A 404 21.39 11.93 30.86
CA ARG A 404 21.37 11.65 32.31
C ARG A 404 20.76 12.86 33.03
N PRO A 405 19.69 12.71 33.83
CA PRO A 405 18.93 13.83 34.41
C PRO A 405 19.67 14.72 35.44
N LYS A 406 20.97 14.53 35.69
CA LYS A 406 21.72 15.28 36.72
C LYS A 406 23.08 15.82 36.29
N ARG A 407 23.50 15.63 35.03
CA ARG A 407 24.68 16.27 34.44
C ARG A 407 24.43 16.44 32.96
N LEU A 408 24.24 17.69 32.51
CA LEU A 408 24.45 18.05 31.10
C LEU A 408 25.87 17.60 30.72
N LEU A 409 25.92 16.73 29.72
CA LEU A 409 27.06 15.89 29.38
C LEU A 409 28.22 16.64 28.73
N ASN A 410 29.41 16.21 29.14
CA ASN A 410 30.53 15.88 28.25
C ASN A 410 30.00 15.27 26.95
N THR A 411 30.07 16.04 25.86
CA THR A 411 29.81 15.59 24.51
C THR A 411 30.79 14.48 24.13
N GLN A 412 30.44 13.22 24.35
CA GLN A 412 31.12 12.14 23.63
C GLN A 412 30.61 12.18 22.20
N ARG A 413 31.26 13.00 21.36
CA ARG A 413 31.33 12.69 19.93
C ARG A 413 31.95 11.30 19.85
N ILE A 414 31.19 10.30 19.43
CA ILE A 414 31.77 9.08 18.91
C ILE A 414 32.49 9.51 17.62
N ARG A 415 33.75 9.93 17.77
CA ARG A 415 34.64 10.23 16.66
C ARG A 415 34.95 8.89 16.00
N GLU A 416 34.45 8.76 14.77
CA GLU A 416 35.00 7.92 13.70
C GLU A 416 35.30 6.47 14.10
N ASP A 417 34.27 5.62 14.04
CA ASP A 417 34.47 4.17 13.86
C ASP A 417 35.12 3.98 12.47
N PRO A 418 36.36 3.47 12.36
CA PRO A 418 37.02 3.27 11.06
C PRO A 418 36.27 2.30 10.14
N ALA A 419 35.24 1.58 10.62
CA ALA A 419 34.31 0.85 9.77
C ALA A 419 33.47 1.78 8.85
N PHE A 420 33.40 3.09 9.13
CA PHE A 420 32.77 4.08 8.24
C PHE A 420 33.75 4.69 7.22
N HIS A 421 35.07 4.48 7.38
CA HIS A 421 36.12 5.06 6.52
C HIS A 421 36.32 4.33 5.18
N GLN A 422 35.54 3.30 4.87
CA GLN A 422 35.51 2.72 3.51
C GLN A 422 34.47 3.35 2.57
N VAL A 423 33.84 4.46 2.97
CA VAL A 423 32.94 5.27 2.11
C VAL A 423 33.49 6.69 1.91
N GLU A 424 34.77 6.90 2.26
CA GLU A 424 35.37 8.21 2.49
C GLU A 424 36.06 8.79 1.24
N GLU A 425 35.32 9.50 0.40
CA GLU A 425 35.89 10.62 -0.33
C GLU A 425 34.81 11.68 -0.58
N CYS A 426 34.82 12.71 0.26
CA CYS A 426 34.18 14.05 0.14
C CYS A 426 33.39 14.45 1.39
N SER A 427 34.07 15.07 2.36
CA SER A 427 33.51 16.22 3.10
C SER A 427 34.55 16.84 4.03
N ARG A 428 35.02 18.06 3.70
CA ARG A 428 35.74 18.95 4.61
C ARG A 428 34.72 19.80 5.41
N TYR A 429 34.93 19.84 6.72
CA TYR A 429 34.63 20.84 7.75
C TYR A 429 33.46 21.83 7.58
N LEU A 430 32.57 21.85 8.59
CA LEU A 430 32.02 23.08 9.17
C LEU A 430 31.66 22.85 10.65
N ILE A 431 32.32 23.61 11.53
CA ILE A 431 32.10 23.68 12.97
C ILE A 431 31.26 24.93 13.21
N TRP A 432 30.15 24.82 13.94
CA TRP A 432 29.44 25.97 14.51
C TRP A 432 29.45 25.83 16.03
N GLU A 433 30.18 26.73 16.68
CA GLU A 433 30.25 26.88 18.13
C GLU A 433 29.20 27.92 18.53
N ARG A 434 28.22 27.52 19.34
CA ARG A 434 27.15 28.40 19.80
C ARG A 434 27.72 29.26 20.94
N ALA A 435 28.06 30.50 20.63
CA ALA A 435 28.42 31.50 21.63
C ALA A 435 27.26 31.67 22.62
N SER A 436 27.61 31.58 23.90
CA SER A 436 26.74 31.77 25.05
C SER A 436 26.51 33.26 25.30
N ASP A 437 25.33 33.76 25.01
CA ASP A 437 24.89 35.06 25.56
C ASP A 437 23.97 34.81 26.76
N SER A 438 24.44 35.28 27.91
CA SER A 438 23.68 35.44 29.16
C SER A 438 23.57 36.94 29.49
N PRO A 439 22.66 37.33 30.39
CA PRO A 439 21.92 38.59 30.32
C PRO A 439 22.67 39.79 30.92
N ARG A 440 22.36 41.00 30.44
CA ARG A 440 22.59 42.24 31.19
C ARG A 440 21.27 42.95 31.45
N SER A 441 21.00 43.13 32.74
CA SER A 441 20.02 44.04 33.34
C SER A 441 20.50 45.49 33.28
N SER A 442 19.61 46.41 32.86
CA SER A 442 19.25 47.79 33.34
C SER A 442 20.31 48.71 33.99
N PRO A 443 20.21 50.06 33.95
CA PRO A 443 18.98 50.89 34.00
C PRO A 443 18.33 51.18 32.66
#